data_AF-A0A2G1VVS2-F1
#
_entry.id   AF-A0A2G1VVS2-F1
#
_cell.length_a   1.000
_cell.length_b   1.000
_cell.length_c   1.000
_cell.angle_alpha   90.00
_cell.angle_beta   90.00
_cell.angle_gamma   90.00
#
_symmetry.space_group_name_H-M   'P 1'
#
loop_
_entity.id
_entity.type
_entity.pdbx_description
1 polymer ?
#
loop_
_entity_poly.entity_id
_entity_poly.type
_entity_poly.pdbx_seq_one_letter_code
_entity_poly.pdbx_strand_id
1 'polypeptide(L)'
;MQNLISAILSVLVLAQSFSVSLADFLHIPDLVTHYEYHQEHFGDDLLSFIEKHYGELKEEHRQEHEGHDKLPSGHQHSCAHTAVVFLSTTQLTPEHKSIPADQTSANYFYRDNYHFAAVSGIFQPPKNV
;
A
#
# COMPACT_ATOMS: atom_id res chain seq x y z
N MET A 1 -12.72 -5.26 28.59
CA MET A 1 -12.80 -4.57 27.28
C MET A 1 -11.41 -4.34 26.68
N GLN A 2 -10.45 -3.80 27.43
CA GLN A 2 -9.09 -3.52 26.96
C GLN A 2 -8.33 -4.76 26.45
N ASN A 3 -8.45 -5.91 27.12
CA ASN A 3 -7.77 -7.15 26.69
C ASN A 3 -8.31 -7.69 25.36
N LEU A 4 -9.62 -7.54 25.11
CA LEU A 4 -10.25 -7.94 23.85
C LEU A 4 -9.80 -7.03 22.70
N ILE A 5 -9.77 -5.72 22.95
CA ILE A 5 -9.26 -4.73 21.98
C ILE A 5 -7.79 -5.00 21.65
N SER A 6 -6.97 -5.31 22.66
CA SER A 6 -5.57 -5.68 22.46
C SER A 6 -5.43 -6.98 21.67
N ALA A 7 -6.26 -8.00 21.93
CA ALA A 7 -6.24 -9.24 21.19
C ALA A 7 -6.61 -9.04 19.71
N ILE A 8 -7.67 -8.28 19.44
CA ILE A 8 -8.09 -7.92 18.07
C ILE A 8 -6.99 -7.13 17.37
N LEU A 9 -6.39 -6.14 18.03
CA LEU A 9 -5.30 -5.36 17.46
C LEU A 9 -4.08 -6.23 17.12
N SER A 10 -3.68 -7.15 18.01
CA SER A 10 -2.58 -8.08 17.73
C SER A 10 -2.86 -8.96 16.51
N VAL A 11 -4.10 -9.47 16.36
CA VAL A 11 -4.49 -10.25 15.17
C VAL A 11 -4.43 -9.39 13.91
N LEU A 12 -4.91 -8.15 13.95
CA LEU A 12 -4.87 -7.23 12.82
C LEU A 12 -3.45 -6.83 12.42
N VAL A 13 -2.55 -6.67 13.39
CA VAL A 13 -1.12 -6.39 13.13
C VAL A 13 -0.44 -7.62 12.52
N LEU A 14 -0.72 -8.82 13.05
CA LEU A 14 -0.21 -10.06 12.47
C LEU A 14 -0.74 -10.26 11.04
N ALA A 15 -2.03 -10.01 10.80
CA ALA A 15 -2.63 -10.16 9.47
C ALA A 15 -1.96 -9.26 8.42
N GLN A 16 -1.56 -8.04 8.80
CA GLN A 16 -0.81 -7.13 7.92
C GLN A 16 0.58 -7.64 7.54
N SER A 17 1.18 -8.54 8.33
CA SER A 17 2.50 -9.12 8.03
C SER A 17 2.47 -10.11 6.86
N PHE A 18 1.31 -10.68 6.54
CA PHE A 18 1.12 -11.58 5.40
C PHE A 18 0.98 -10.83 4.06
N SER A 19 1.11 -9.50 4.05
CA SER A 19 0.95 -8.65 2.86
C SER A 19 -0.40 -8.84 2.13
N VAL A 20 -1.43 -9.34 2.83
CA VAL A 20 -2.79 -9.52 2.29
C VAL A 20 -3.51 -8.17 2.27
N SER A 21 -3.96 -7.78 1.09
CA SER A 21 -4.78 -6.59 0.87
C SER A 21 -6.27 -6.91 1.05
N LEU A 22 -7.10 -5.88 1.26
CA LEU A 22 -8.56 -6.07 1.25
C LEU A 22 -9.08 -6.53 -0.12
N ALA A 23 -8.39 -6.22 -1.21
CA ALA A 23 -8.76 -6.66 -2.54
C ALA A 23 -8.60 -8.18 -2.71
N ASP A 24 -7.63 -8.79 -2.02
CA ASP A 24 -7.41 -10.24 -2.04
C ASP A 24 -8.61 -11.03 -1.49
N PHE A 25 -9.39 -10.44 -0.58
CA PHE A 25 -10.62 -11.07 -0.09
C PHE A 25 -11.70 -11.22 -1.18
N LEU A 26 -11.67 -10.37 -2.22
CA LEU A 26 -12.60 -10.48 -3.34
C LEU A 26 -12.31 -11.71 -4.21
N HIS A 27 -11.08 -12.22 -4.15
CA HIS A 27 -10.61 -13.38 -4.92
C HIS A 27 -10.65 -14.70 -4.14
N ILE A 28 -11.20 -14.72 -2.92
CA ILE A 28 -11.43 -15.97 -2.17
C ILE A 28 -12.30 -16.96 -2.95
N PRO A 29 -13.38 -16.56 -3.64
CA PRO A 29 -14.14 -17.50 -4.47
C PRO A 29 -13.29 -18.14 -5.58
N ASP A 30 -12.45 -17.35 -6.25
CA ASP A 30 -11.53 -17.84 -7.29
C ASP A 30 -10.54 -18.86 -6.72
N LEU A 31 -10.01 -18.61 -5.51
CA LEU A 31 -9.12 -19.54 -4.80
C LEU A 31 -9.79 -20.89 -4.49
N VAL A 32 -11.05 -20.86 -4.02
CA VAL A 32 -11.81 -22.08 -3.72
C VAL A 32 -12.08 -22.88 -4.99
N THR A 33 -12.54 -22.23 -6.07
CA THR A 33 -12.77 -22.90 -7.35
C THR A 33 -11.48 -23.47 -7.94
N HIS A 34 -10.35 -22.77 -7.77
CA HIS A 34 -9.05 -23.29 -8.21
C HIS A 34 -8.60 -24.50 -7.40
N TYR A 35 -8.82 -24.49 -6.08
CA TYR A 35 -8.57 -25.67 -5.25
C TYR A 35 -9.42 -26.88 -5.65
N GLU A 36 -10.71 -26.67 -5.95
CA GLU A 36 -11.60 -27.74 -6.44
C GLU A 36 -11.10 -28.32 -7.78
N TYR A 37 -10.66 -27.46 -8.70
CA TYR A 37 -10.01 -27.89 -9.95
C TYR A 37 -8.76 -28.75 -9.68
N HIS A 38 -7.93 -28.34 -8.73
CA HIS A 38 -6.74 -29.10 -8.32
C HIS A 38 -7.08 -30.46 -7.72
N GLN A 39 -8.12 -30.50 -6.89
CA GLN A 39 -8.60 -31.72 -6.27
C GLN A 39 -9.15 -32.70 -7.33
N GLU A 40 -9.85 -32.21 -8.36
CA GLU A 40 -10.43 -33.04 -9.42
C GLU A 40 -9.38 -33.52 -10.44
N HIS A 41 -8.47 -32.65 -10.87
CA HIS A 41 -7.56 -32.94 -11.99
C HIS A 41 -6.18 -33.46 -11.56
N PHE A 42 -5.67 -33.03 -10.41
CA PHE A 42 -4.34 -33.40 -9.93
C PHE A 42 -4.39 -34.25 -8.65
N GLY A 43 -5.56 -34.33 -8.00
CA GLY A 43 -5.73 -35.07 -6.75
C GLY A 43 -5.04 -34.40 -5.56
N ASP A 44 -4.79 -33.09 -5.64
CA ASP A 44 -4.12 -32.34 -4.57
C ASP A 44 -5.01 -32.24 -3.33
N ASP A 45 -4.39 -32.41 -2.16
CA ASP A 45 -5.00 -32.03 -0.89
C ASP A 45 -4.70 -30.55 -0.58
N LEU A 46 -5.38 -30.01 0.43
CA LEU A 46 -5.27 -28.59 0.78
C LEU A 46 -3.83 -28.15 1.08
N LEU A 47 -3.04 -29.01 1.72
CA LEU A 47 -1.65 -28.72 2.06
C LEU A 47 -0.77 -28.69 0.80
N SER A 48 -0.89 -29.68 -0.08
CA SER A 48 -0.15 -29.70 -1.34
C SER A 48 -0.52 -28.52 -2.22
N PHE A 49 -1.80 -28.15 -2.26
CA PHE A 49 -2.27 -26.97 -2.98
C PHE A 49 -1.63 -25.68 -2.46
N ILE A 50 -1.61 -25.47 -1.13
CA ILE A 50 -0.98 -24.29 -0.51
C ILE A 50 0.53 -24.30 -0.78
N GLU A 51 1.20 -25.43 -0.69
CA GLU A 51 2.64 -25.55 -0.95
C GLU A 51 2.99 -25.16 -2.39
N LYS A 52 2.18 -25.63 -3.36
CA LYS A 52 2.30 -25.31 -4.79
C LYS A 52 1.96 -23.85 -5.15
N HIS A 53 1.23 -23.11 -4.33
CA HIS A 53 0.78 -21.74 -4.66
C HIS A 53 1.41 -20.65 -3.79
N TYR A 54 1.81 -20.99 -2.56
CA TYR A 54 2.30 -20.08 -1.54
C TYR A 54 3.55 -20.58 -0.80
N GLY A 55 3.98 -21.82 -1.05
CA GLY A 55 5.17 -22.44 -0.45
C GLY A 55 6.37 -22.51 -1.40
N GLU A 56 7.24 -23.49 -1.16
CA GLU A 56 8.51 -23.63 -1.87
C GLU A 56 8.31 -24.08 -3.33
N LEU A 57 7.24 -24.82 -3.60
CA LEU A 57 6.93 -25.38 -4.93
C LEU A 57 6.29 -24.36 -5.89
N LYS A 58 6.04 -23.13 -5.43
CA LYS A 58 5.35 -22.08 -6.21
C LYS A 58 5.99 -21.79 -7.55
N GLU A 59 7.31 -21.64 -7.61
CA GLU A 59 7.99 -21.21 -8.83
C GLU A 59 7.99 -22.29 -9.91
N GLU A 60 8.09 -23.56 -9.49
CA GLU A 60 7.98 -24.72 -10.38
C GLU A 60 6.54 -24.87 -10.90
N HIS A 61 5.56 -24.75 -10.01
CA HIS A 61 4.16 -24.95 -10.35
C HIS A 61 3.56 -23.83 -11.22
N ARG A 62 4.08 -22.59 -11.12
CA ARG A 62 3.57 -21.40 -11.85
C ARG A 62 3.47 -21.59 -13.37
N GLN A 63 4.24 -22.50 -13.97
CA GLN A 63 4.26 -22.71 -15.42
C GLN A 63 3.39 -23.90 -15.89
N GLU A 64 2.77 -24.66 -14.98
CA GLU A 64 2.07 -25.89 -15.34
C GLU A 64 0.70 -25.64 -15.99
N HIS A 65 -0.02 -24.59 -15.58
CA HIS A 65 -1.31 -24.21 -16.16
C HIS A 65 -1.65 -22.74 -15.91
N GLU A 66 -2.74 -22.27 -16.51
CA GLU A 66 -3.23 -20.90 -16.37
C GLU A 66 -4.17 -20.74 -15.16
N GLY A 67 -4.53 -19.50 -14.85
CA GLY A 67 -5.52 -19.16 -13.81
C GLY A 67 -4.92 -18.65 -12.50
N HIS A 68 -3.60 -18.70 -12.33
CA HIS A 68 -2.92 -18.19 -11.13
C HIS A 68 -3.07 -16.67 -10.95
N ASP A 69 -3.30 -15.91 -12.02
CA ASP A 69 -3.45 -14.44 -11.99
C ASP A 69 -4.69 -13.97 -11.24
N LYS A 70 -5.72 -14.83 -11.12
CA LYS A 70 -6.96 -14.52 -10.40
C LYS A 70 -6.88 -14.86 -8.92
N LEU A 71 -5.82 -15.54 -8.50
CA LEU A 71 -5.65 -15.91 -7.12
C LEU A 71 -5.21 -14.70 -6.30
N PRO A 72 -5.53 -14.68 -4.99
CA PRO A 72 -4.90 -13.80 -4.03
C PRO A 72 -3.39 -13.90 -4.16
N SER A 73 -2.78 -12.94 -4.85
CA SER A 73 -1.37 -12.95 -5.17
C SER A 73 -0.74 -11.97 -4.19
N GLY A 74 0.17 -12.48 -3.37
CA GLY A 74 1.05 -11.67 -2.53
C GLY A 74 2.01 -10.87 -3.41
N HIS A 75 1.46 -9.91 -4.16
CA HIS A 75 2.21 -9.01 -5.01
C HIS A 75 3.30 -8.38 -4.16
N GLN A 76 4.55 -8.44 -4.64
CA GLN A 76 5.68 -7.68 -4.08
C GLN A 76 5.43 -6.16 -4.09
N HIS A 77 4.37 -5.71 -4.76
CA HIS A 77 3.82 -4.36 -4.73
C HIS A 77 2.59 -4.27 -3.82
N SER A 78 2.62 -4.87 -2.64
CA SER A 78 1.85 -4.30 -1.54
C SER A 78 2.45 -2.92 -1.29
N CYS A 79 1.88 -1.88 -1.93
CA CYS A 79 2.03 -0.53 -1.44
C CYS A 79 1.62 -0.61 0.03
N ALA A 80 2.61 -0.67 0.91
CA ALA A 80 2.42 -0.77 2.34
C ALA A 80 1.77 0.54 2.78
N HIS A 81 0.45 0.64 2.60
CA HIS A 81 -0.39 1.57 3.31
C HIS A 81 -0.42 1.03 4.73
N THR A 82 0.67 1.25 5.47
CA THR A 82 0.75 0.96 6.89
C THR A 82 -0.51 1.55 7.52
N ALA A 83 -1.34 0.69 8.12
CA ALA A 83 -2.47 1.19 8.90
C ALA A 83 -1.88 1.91 10.11
N VAL A 84 -1.70 3.23 10.02
CA VAL A 84 -1.24 4.05 11.13
C VAL A 84 -2.37 4.13 12.14
N VAL A 85 -2.32 3.27 13.16
CA VAL A 85 -3.27 3.31 14.27
C VAL A 85 -2.86 4.45 15.20
N PHE A 86 -3.56 5.58 15.12
CA PHE A 86 -3.46 6.64 16.11
C PHE A 86 -4.23 6.24 17.38
N LEU A 87 -3.51 5.75 18.38
CA LEU A 87 -4.03 5.66 19.75
C LEU A 87 -3.98 7.05 20.39
N SER A 88 -4.94 7.91 20.03
CA SER A 88 -5.08 9.21 20.71
C SER A 88 -5.62 8.99 22.12
N THR A 89 -4.74 8.95 23.11
CA THR A 89 -5.09 8.92 24.54
C THR A 89 -5.10 10.30 25.19
N THR A 90 -4.78 11.36 24.44
CA THR A 90 -4.70 12.72 24.95
C THR A 90 -5.69 13.63 24.21
N GLN A 91 -6.64 14.19 24.97
CA GLN A 91 -7.44 15.31 24.50
C GLN A 91 -6.50 16.49 24.28
N LEU A 92 -6.05 16.69 23.03
CA LEU A 92 -5.36 17.90 22.63
C LEU A 92 -6.38 19.02 22.59
N THR A 93 -6.60 19.69 23.72
CA THR A 93 -7.31 20.96 23.75
C THR A 93 -6.46 22.00 23.03
N PRO A 94 -6.93 22.58 21.92
CA PRO A 94 -6.18 23.62 21.23
C PRO A 94 -6.05 24.83 22.16
N GLU A 95 -4.81 25.17 22.54
CA GLU A 95 -4.53 26.38 23.28
C GLU A 95 -4.70 27.58 22.33
N HIS A 96 -5.58 28.51 22.68
CA HIS A 96 -5.86 29.68 21.84
C HIS A 96 -4.69 30.67 21.95
N LYS A 97 -3.69 30.56 21.06
CA LYS A 97 -2.62 31.55 20.96
C LYS A 97 -3.22 32.90 20.55
N SER A 98 -3.08 33.91 21.41
CA SER A 98 -3.39 35.29 21.05
C SER A 98 -2.41 35.79 19.99
N ILE A 99 -2.91 36.52 19.01
CA ILE A 99 -2.07 37.20 18.02
C ILE A 99 -1.35 38.34 18.75
N PRO A 100 0.00 38.40 18.74
CA PRO A 100 0.72 39.54 19.29
C PRO A 100 0.31 40.81 18.52
N ALA A 101 -0.17 41.83 19.23
CA ALA A 101 -0.60 43.11 18.64
C ALA A 101 0.56 43.95 18.06
N ASP A 102 1.80 43.45 18.13
CA ASP A 102 3.05 44.18 17.90
C ASP A 102 3.62 43.96 16.48
N GLN A 103 2.78 44.03 15.45
CA GLN A 103 3.24 44.15 14.07
C GLN A 103 2.42 45.19 13.30
N THR A 104 2.43 46.43 13.78
CA THR A 104 1.81 47.58 13.11
C THR A 104 2.69 48.26 12.06
N SER A 105 3.90 47.74 11.79
CA SER A 105 4.68 48.18 10.63
C SER A 105 5.05 47.00 9.73
N ALA A 106 4.31 46.88 8.64
CA ALA A 106 4.63 45.99 7.54
C ALA A 106 5.93 46.48 6.86
N ASN A 107 7.08 45.99 7.33
CA ASN A 107 8.39 46.25 6.71
C ASN A 107 8.69 45.26 5.58
N TYR A 108 7.72 45.06 4.67
CA TYR A 108 7.93 44.25 3.46
C TYR A 108 8.29 45.18 2.31
N PHE A 109 9.45 44.96 1.70
CA PHE A 109 9.85 45.61 0.45
C PHE A 109 10.15 44.55 -0.59
N TYR A 110 9.62 44.74 -1.80
CA TYR A 110 9.88 43.84 -2.92
C TYR A 110 11.33 44.07 -3.39
N ARG A 111 12.18 43.05 -3.29
CA ARG A 111 13.48 43.04 -3.98
C ARG A 111 13.32 42.20 -5.24
N ASP A 112 13.43 42.84 -6.40
CA ASP A 112 13.54 42.15 -7.68
C ASP A 112 14.89 41.43 -7.76
N ASN A 113 14.93 40.20 -7.24
CA ASN A 113 16.07 39.30 -7.39
C ASN A 113 15.94 38.46 -8.68
N TYR A 114 15.58 39.10 -9.80
CA TYR A 114 15.60 38.44 -11.09
C TYR A 114 17.02 38.51 -11.65
N HIS A 115 17.72 37.38 -11.60
CA HIS A 115 18.88 37.19 -12.45
C HIS A 115 18.36 36.58 -13.76
N PHE A 116 18.34 37.35 -14.85
CA PHE A 116 18.24 36.77 -16.17
C PHE A 116 19.54 36.00 -16.41
N ALA A 117 19.57 34.72 -16.02
CA ALA A 117 20.47 33.79 -16.67
C ALA A 117 20.16 33.94 -18.16
N ALA A 118 21.14 34.34 -18.96
CA ALA A 118 20.98 34.50 -20.39
C ALA A 118 20.57 33.14 -20.97
N VAL A 119 19.26 32.89 -21.07
CA VAL A 119 18.70 31.69 -21.70
C VAL A 119 18.84 31.91 -23.20
N SER A 120 20.07 31.74 -23.68
CA SER A 120 20.28 31.46 -25.10
C SER A 120 19.86 30.01 -25.33
N GLY A 121 18.61 29.82 -25.78
CA GLY A 121 18.28 28.68 -26.64
C GLY A 121 17.76 27.39 -26.01
N ILE A 122 17.16 27.37 -24.82
CA ILE A 122 16.70 26.09 -24.23
C ILE A 122 15.32 25.61 -24.75
N PHE A 123 14.53 26.43 -25.43
CA PHE A 123 13.23 25.97 -25.95
C PHE A 123 12.94 26.43 -27.38
N GLN A 124 13.49 25.71 -28.36
CA GLN A 124 12.82 25.58 -29.65
C GLN A 124 12.48 24.10 -29.88
N PRO A 125 11.23 23.77 -30.26
CA PRO A 125 10.85 22.39 -30.56
C PRO A 125 11.65 21.86 -31.76
N PRO A 126 11.88 20.53 -31.85
CA PRO A 126 12.62 19.93 -32.94
C PRO A 126 11.94 20.22 -34.28
N LYS A 127 12.70 20.73 -35.24
CA LYS A 127 12.28 20.80 -36.63
C LYS A 127 12.44 19.40 -37.22
N ASN A 128 11.33 18.74 -37.52
CA ASN A 128 11.33 17.45 -38.20
C ASN A 128 12.00 17.61 -39.58
N VAL A 129 12.94 16.72 -39.89
CA VAL A 129 13.55 16.55 -41.22
C VAL A 129 13.15 15.18 -41.74
#